data_AF-A0A560FJ09-F1
#
_entry.id   AF-A0A560FJ09-F1
#
_cell.length_a   1.000
_cell.length_b   1.000
_cell.length_c   1.000
_cell.angle_alpha   90.00
_cell.angle_beta   90.00
_cell.angle_gamma   90.00
#
_symmetry.space_group_name_H-M   'P 1'
#
loop_
_entity.id
_entity.type
_entity.pdbx_description
1 polymer ?
#
loop_
_entity_poly.entity_id
_entity_poly.type
_entity_poly.pdbx_seq_one_letter_code
_entity_poly.pdbx_strand_id
1 'polypeptide(L)'
;MRDYFRWHYRPTEDQFSFLWKNGIFIFDTNVLLAMYRYPEQVRNIFFSVMGKISERIWIPYQVGLEFHRNRFSRINTENKKVNDIIDRITSNGLEIIKLTESLTKNNVNAGVSPEEISTKIKEFRIAHERIISSISVSKKNLPISTLDDPIGIKISELFEGKVGSPPRDQSEIDELTRDADDRYNNKIPPGFKDNNPKDESYFFDGKIKYRNKYGDLIIWKQSIAHARDNNIKNIIFVTDDSKTDWWDVDNHQTRGPLPALIQEIIEVGGVDLFWMYKSDQFLQFAEKYINANEVTEETINQVKDIVEKSTNYQSDAEIAQNQIAFDKIPTTPQDHSYRNETINIFMDAEMAIHYWLIGQLGGRIFNGGLFPEYVAKTPRGVIGIETIAMETINLERILAISLNISKKRIAETLHGEIIGLSLIVASKNKIEESEIKYYQKMCEEISKISTVAPIVIGNVIGDEFIPLVETIPL
;
A
#
# COMPACT_ATOMS: atom_id res chain seq x y z
N MET A 1 24.03 -0.68 -33.05
CA MET A 1 22.74 -0.76 -32.33
C MET A 1 22.95 -0.73 -30.83
N ARG A 2 23.57 -1.74 -30.20
CA ARG A 2 23.75 -1.75 -28.73
C ARG A 2 24.47 -0.52 -28.17
N ASP A 3 25.53 -0.04 -28.81
CA ASP A 3 26.30 1.10 -28.27
C ASP A 3 25.51 2.41 -28.25
N TYR A 4 24.71 2.66 -29.30
CA TYR A 4 23.87 3.86 -29.44
C TYR A 4 22.53 3.78 -28.69
N PHE A 5 22.15 2.61 -28.19
CA PHE A 5 20.86 2.38 -27.52
C PHE A 5 21.06 1.60 -26.21
N ARG A 6 22.21 1.74 -25.55
CA ARG A 6 22.62 0.92 -24.41
C ARG A 6 21.63 0.99 -23.24
N TRP A 7 20.91 2.10 -23.09
CA TRP A 7 19.86 2.31 -22.11
C TRP A 7 18.58 1.48 -22.33
N HIS A 8 18.40 0.82 -23.47
CA HIS A 8 17.29 -0.13 -23.69
C HIS A 8 17.61 -1.57 -23.26
N TYR A 9 18.84 -1.83 -22.84
CA TYR A 9 19.29 -3.18 -22.51
C TYR A 9 19.58 -3.32 -21.02
N ARG A 10 19.07 -4.39 -20.44
CA ARG A 10 19.39 -4.78 -19.07
C ARG A 10 20.88 -5.15 -18.95
N PRO A 11 21.57 -4.74 -17.86
CA PRO A 11 22.93 -5.21 -17.57
C PRO A 11 23.02 -6.74 -17.54
N THR A 12 24.18 -7.28 -17.93
CA THR A 12 24.47 -8.71 -17.78
C THR A 12 24.71 -9.06 -16.30
N GLU A 13 24.71 -10.35 -15.96
CA GLU A 13 25.02 -10.80 -14.60
C GLU A 13 26.40 -10.32 -14.13
N ASP A 14 27.42 -10.36 -15.00
CA ASP A 14 28.76 -9.84 -14.70
C ASP A 14 28.74 -8.33 -14.45
N GLN A 15 27.96 -7.58 -15.23
CA GLN A 15 27.78 -6.14 -15.02
C GLN A 15 27.03 -5.84 -13.72
N PHE A 16 26.02 -6.64 -13.34
CA PHE A 16 25.36 -6.51 -12.05
C PHE A 16 26.31 -6.79 -10.88
N SER A 17 27.12 -7.86 -10.98
CA SER A 17 28.14 -8.18 -9.98
C SER A 17 29.16 -7.04 -9.84
N PHE A 18 29.63 -6.50 -10.97
CA PHE A 18 30.52 -5.35 -10.98
C PHE A 18 29.86 -4.09 -10.39
N LEU A 19 28.60 -3.82 -10.74
CA LEU A 19 27.83 -2.68 -10.25
C LEU A 19 27.60 -2.77 -8.73
N TRP A 20 27.22 -3.93 -8.20
CA TRP A 20 27.06 -4.14 -6.76
C TRP A 20 28.37 -4.03 -5.98
N LYS A 21 29.49 -4.44 -6.58
CA LYS A 21 30.82 -4.38 -5.96
C LYS A 21 31.41 -2.97 -5.94
N ASN A 22 31.22 -2.19 -7.01
CA ASN A 22 31.94 -0.92 -7.22
C ASN A 22 31.02 0.32 -7.26
N GLY A 23 29.71 0.14 -7.33
CA GLY A 23 28.75 1.23 -7.45
C GLY A 23 28.54 2.01 -6.16
N ILE A 24 28.18 3.28 -6.33
CA ILE A 24 27.60 4.10 -5.26
C ILE A 24 26.09 3.84 -5.20
N PHE A 25 25.57 3.67 -3.99
CA PHE A 25 24.16 3.48 -3.71
C PHE A 25 23.56 4.82 -3.29
N ILE A 26 22.58 5.26 -4.07
CA ILE A 26 21.81 6.46 -3.78
C ILE A 26 20.45 6.04 -3.28
N PHE A 27 20.08 6.47 -2.07
CA PHE A 27 18.79 6.15 -1.47
C PHE A 27 17.82 7.33 -1.59
N ASP A 28 16.58 7.02 -1.94
CA ASP A 28 15.49 7.98 -1.99
C ASP A 28 14.89 8.23 -0.59
N THR A 29 14.22 9.37 -0.41
CA THR A 29 13.53 9.75 0.82
C THR A 29 12.51 8.70 1.24
N ASN A 30 11.75 8.16 0.26
CA ASN A 30 10.67 7.23 0.54
C ASN A 30 11.16 5.91 1.18
N VAL A 31 12.36 5.45 0.81
CA VAL A 31 13.04 4.27 1.38
C VAL A 31 13.43 4.53 2.83
N LEU A 32 14.04 5.69 3.10
CA LEU A 32 14.43 6.07 4.46
C LEU A 32 13.21 6.22 5.38
N LEU A 33 12.13 6.84 4.87
CA LEU A 33 10.87 6.96 5.61
C LEU A 33 10.12 5.63 5.75
N ALA A 34 10.34 4.66 4.85
CA ALA A 34 9.76 3.32 4.96
C ALA A 34 10.26 2.56 6.19
N MET A 35 11.48 2.87 6.67
CA MET A 35 12.02 2.23 7.88
C MET A 35 11.16 2.44 9.12
N TYR A 36 10.38 3.53 9.22
CA TYR A 36 9.45 3.73 10.34
C TYR A 36 8.24 2.78 10.32
N ARG A 37 7.96 2.16 9.18
CA ARG A 37 6.86 1.19 9.00
C ARG A 37 7.30 -0.25 9.26
N TYR A 38 8.59 -0.53 9.06
CA TYR A 38 9.11 -1.88 9.20
C TYR A 38 9.04 -2.37 10.65
N PRO A 39 8.71 -3.65 10.87
CA PRO A 39 8.99 -4.33 12.12
C PRO A 39 10.46 -4.15 12.51
N GLU A 40 10.75 -4.11 13.81
CA GLU A 40 12.10 -3.85 14.31
C GLU A 40 13.15 -4.79 13.73
N GLN A 41 12.82 -6.08 13.61
CA GLN A 41 13.71 -7.09 13.04
C GLN A 41 14.06 -6.80 11.57
N VAL A 42 13.05 -6.52 10.73
CA VAL A 42 13.24 -6.16 9.32
C VAL A 42 14.06 -4.89 9.18
N ARG A 43 13.76 -3.87 9.99
CA ARG A 43 14.50 -2.62 10.03
C ARG A 43 15.98 -2.84 10.38
N ASN A 44 16.26 -3.68 11.37
CA ASN A 44 17.64 -4.01 11.77
C ASN A 44 18.40 -4.77 10.67
N ILE A 45 17.73 -5.68 9.95
CA ILE A 45 18.32 -6.34 8.78
C ILE A 45 18.63 -5.31 7.69
N PHE A 46 17.70 -4.39 7.40
CA PHE A 46 17.92 -3.33 6.42
C PHE A 46 19.13 -2.45 6.79
N PHE A 47 19.24 -2.05 8.08
CA PHE A 47 20.41 -1.33 8.58
C PHE A 47 21.70 -2.14 8.48
N SER A 48 21.67 -3.44 8.76
CA SER A 48 22.82 -4.32 8.58
C SER A 48 23.31 -4.32 7.14
N VAL A 49 22.38 -4.47 6.18
CA VAL A 49 22.67 -4.43 4.74
C VAL A 49 23.29 -3.09 4.34
N MET A 50 22.70 -1.96 4.75
CA MET A 50 23.28 -0.63 4.49
C MET A 50 24.66 -0.47 5.14
N GLY A 51 24.86 -1.04 6.34
CA GLY A 51 26.14 -1.06 7.03
C GLY A 51 27.25 -1.75 6.22
N LYS A 52 26.94 -2.87 5.55
CA LYS A 52 27.89 -3.60 4.69
C LYS A 52 28.36 -2.80 3.47
N ILE A 53 27.55 -1.84 3.02
CA ILE A 53 27.87 -0.96 1.88
C ILE A 53 28.12 0.48 2.32
N SER A 54 28.30 0.74 3.62
CA SER A 54 28.30 2.08 4.20
C SER A 54 29.32 3.03 3.56
N GLU A 55 30.49 2.56 3.11
CA GLU A 55 31.48 3.39 2.42
C GLU A 55 31.07 3.83 1.01
N ARG A 56 29.97 3.28 0.48
CA ARG A 56 29.48 3.50 -0.88
C ARG A 56 28.03 3.98 -0.91
N ILE A 57 27.48 4.44 0.20
CA ILE A 57 26.16 5.08 0.22
C ILE A 57 26.29 6.58 0.13
N TRP A 58 25.34 7.24 -0.53
CA TRP A 58 25.24 8.70 -0.60
C TRP A 58 23.78 9.10 -0.76
N ILE A 59 23.40 10.30 -0.31
CA ILE A 59 22.07 10.87 -0.58
C ILE A 59 22.16 12.34 -1.05
N PRO A 60 21.29 12.75 -2.00
CA PRO A 60 21.08 14.16 -2.30
C PRO A 60 20.72 14.97 -1.06
N TYR A 61 21.07 16.25 -1.05
CA TYR A 61 20.65 17.16 0.03
C TYR A 61 19.13 17.18 0.16
N GLN A 62 18.42 17.16 -0.98
CA GLN A 62 16.96 17.14 -1.01
C GLN A 62 16.38 15.93 -0.27
N VAL A 63 17.02 14.76 -0.37
CA VAL A 63 16.58 13.55 0.36
C VAL A 63 16.69 13.75 1.87
N GLY A 64 17.81 14.29 2.35
CA GLY A 64 17.99 14.61 3.77
C GLY A 64 16.98 15.65 4.27
N LEU A 65 16.74 16.69 3.47
CA LEU A 65 15.76 17.73 3.77
C LEU A 65 14.34 17.16 3.90
N GLU A 66 13.91 16.34 2.93
CA GLU A 66 12.58 15.74 2.96
C GLU A 66 12.44 14.73 4.10
N PHE A 67 13.49 13.94 4.37
CA PHE A 67 13.51 13.02 5.50
C PHE A 67 13.27 13.76 6.83
N HIS A 68 14.01 14.83 7.10
CA HIS A 68 13.87 15.58 8.34
C HIS A 68 12.53 16.32 8.45
N ARG A 69 11.99 16.84 7.33
CA ARG A 69 10.66 17.47 7.31
C ARG A 69 9.53 16.48 7.59
N ASN A 70 9.67 15.25 7.10
CA ASN A 70 8.56 14.30 7.07
C ASN A 70 8.63 13.21 8.16
N ARG A 71 9.80 12.96 8.79
CA ARG A 71 9.97 11.84 9.74
C ARG A 71 8.97 11.85 10.90
N PHE A 72 8.71 13.00 11.54
CA PHE A 72 7.78 13.07 12.67
C PHE A 72 6.34 12.83 12.24
N SER A 73 5.94 13.42 11.13
CA SER A 73 4.61 13.18 10.54
C SER A 73 4.44 11.70 10.20
N ARG A 74 5.49 11.05 9.65
CA ARG A 74 5.49 9.62 9.34
C ARG A 74 5.34 8.78 10.62
N ILE A 75 6.15 9.03 11.64
CA ILE A 75 6.07 8.33 12.94
C ILE A 75 4.65 8.44 13.50
N ASN A 76 4.10 9.65 13.56
CA ASN A 76 2.77 9.89 14.11
C ASN A 76 1.68 9.18 13.30
N THR A 77 1.79 9.20 11.98
CA THR A 77 0.84 8.51 11.08
C THR A 77 0.86 7.00 11.29
N GLU A 78 2.03 6.38 11.36
CA GLU A 78 2.13 4.93 11.57
C GLU A 78 1.70 4.52 12.98
N ASN A 79 2.09 5.28 14.01
CA ASN A 79 1.66 5.03 15.38
C ASN A 79 0.14 5.16 15.52
N LYS A 80 -0.46 6.13 14.82
CA LYS A 80 -1.92 6.29 14.81
C LYS A 80 -2.61 5.06 14.25
N LYS A 81 -2.15 4.47 13.14
CA LYS A 81 -2.77 3.24 12.60
C LYS A 81 -2.78 2.10 13.61
N VAL A 82 -1.67 1.90 14.33
CA VAL A 82 -1.57 0.87 15.36
C VAL A 82 -2.50 1.18 16.53
N ASN A 83 -2.56 2.44 16.97
CA ASN A 83 -3.48 2.87 18.01
C ASN A 83 -4.95 2.67 17.60
N ASP A 84 -5.33 3.08 16.39
CA ASP A 84 -6.68 2.92 15.85
C ASP A 84 -7.10 1.44 15.79
N ILE A 85 -6.18 0.53 15.41
CA ILE A 85 -6.43 -0.93 15.44
C ILE A 85 -6.68 -1.40 16.88
N ILE A 86 -5.85 -0.97 17.83
CA ILE A 86 -5.98 -1.37 19.25
C ILE A 86 -7.28 -0.84 19.85
N ASP A 87 -7.66 0.39 19.51
CA ASP A 87 -8.90 1.01 19.97
C ASP A 87 -10.11 0.27 19.39
N ARG A 88 -10.07 -0.16 18.12
CA ARG A 88 -11.10 -1.00 17.49
C ARG A 88 -11.21 -2.39 18.14
N ILE A 89 -10.08 -3.06 18.39
CA ILE A 89 -10.09 -4.36 19.10
C ILE A 89 -10.71 -4.19 20.50
N THR A 90 -10.40 -3.07 21.16
CA THR A 90 -10.93 -2.76 22.49
C THR A 90 -12.44 -2.52 22.43
N SER A 91 -12.92 -1.66 21.53
CA SER A 91 -14.34 -1.33 21.39
C SER A 91 -15.16 -2.56 20.99
N ASN A 92 -14.68 -3.35 20.03
CA ASN A 92 -15.43 -4.50 19.52
C ASN A 92 -15.57 -5.60 20.58
N GLY A 93 -14.55 -5.82 21.41
CA GLY A 93 -14.67 -6.76 22.52
C GLY A 93 -15.65 -6.29 23.60
N LEU A 94 -15.69 -4.98 23.90
CA LEU A 94 -16.71 -4.43 24.80
C LEU A 94 -18.12 -4.55 24.24
N GLU A 95 -18.29 -4.39 22.93
CA GLU A 95 -19.56 -4.56 22.24
C GLU A 95 -20.04 -6.02 22.28
N ILE A 96 -19.15 -6.99 22.00
CA ILE A 96 -19.46 -8.43 22.11
C ILE A 96 -19.93 -8.76 23.54
N ILE A 97 -19.24 -8.23 24.56
CA ILE A 97 -19.64 -8.41 25.96
C ILE A 97 -21.06 -7.85 26.19
N LYS A 98 -21.33 -6.63 25.73
CA LYS A 98 -22.62 -5.96 25.91
C LYS A 98 -23.76 -6.70 25.21
N LEU A 99 -23.56 -7.13 23.97
CA LEU A 99 -24.53 -7.92 23.20
C LEU A 99 -24.83 -9.25 23.89
N THR A 100 -23.78 -9.94 24.37
CA THR A 100 -23.94 -11.21 25.07
C THR A 100 -24.64 -11.04 26.42
N GLU A 101 -24.36 -9.97 27.18
CA GLU A 101 -25.09 -9.66 28.42
C GLU A 101 -26.58 -9.42 28.18
N SER A 102 -26.96 -8.83 27.04
CA SER A 102 -28.37 -8.53 26.72
C SER A 102 -29.24 -9.79 26.61
N LEU A 103 -28.65 -10.93 26.22
CA LEU A 103 -29.33 -12.24 26.18
C LEU A 103 -29.76 -12.72 27.56
N THR A 104 -29.08 -12.26 28.63
CA THR A 104 -29.39 -12.63 30.02
C THR A 104 -30.36 -11.65 30.71
N LYS A 105 -30.33 -10.36 30.34
CA LYS A 105 -31.10 -9.29 31.00
C LYS A 105 -32.56 -9.16 30.51
N ASN A 106 -32.86 -9.63 29.30
CA ASN A 106 -34.14 -9.35 28.65
C ASN A 106 -35.15 -10.52 28.66
N ASN A 107 -34.97 -11.55 29.51
CA ASN A 107 -35.79 -12.78 29.50
C ASN A 107 -35.97 -13.38 28.09
N VAL A 108 -34.95 -13.22 27.23
CA VAL A 108 -34.94 -13.81 25.90
C VAL A 108 -34.79 -15.31 26.09
N ASN A 109 -35.65 -16.11 25.45
CA ASN A 109 -35.52 -17.56 25.48
C ASN A 109 -34.33 -17.98 24.58
N ALA A 110 -33.11 -17.79 25.09
CA ALA A 110 -31.87 -18.05 24.37
C ALA A 110 -31.55 -19.56 24.23
N GLY A 111 -32.37 -20.44 24.80
CA GLY A 111 -32.12 -21.89 24.82
C GLY A 111 -30.90 -22.33 25.63
N VAL A 112 -30.26 -21.39 26.36
CA VAL A 112 -29.03 -21.59 27.15
C VAL A 112 -29.22 -20.96 28.53
N SER A 113 -28.66 -21.59 29.57
CA SER A 113 -28.79 -21.08 30.95
C SER A 113 -28.08 -19.72 31.12
N PRO A 114 -28.65 -18.75 31.86
CA PRO A 114 -27.99 -17.48 32.15
C PRO A 114 -26.63 -17.63 32.84
N GLU A 115 -26.45 -18.69 33.63
CA GLU A 115 -25.20 -19.02 34.34
C GLU A 115 -24.09 -19.45 33.38
N GLU A 116 -24.43 -20.23 32.35
CA GLU A 116 -23.50 -20.64 31.29
C GLU A 116 -23.06 -19.44 30.46
N ILE A 117 -24.00 -18.56 30.07
CA ILE A 117 -23.68 -17.32 29.36
C ILE A 117 -22.77 -16.41 30.20
N SER A 118 -23.10 -16.23 31.49
CA SER A 118 -22.28 -15.45 32.43
C SER A 118 -20.85 -16.00 32.55
N THR A 119 -20.70 -17.33 32.56
CA THR A 119 -19.39 -17.99 32.58
C THR A 119 -18.61 -17.71 31.29
N LYS A 120 -19.26 -17.82 30.12
CA LYS A 120 -18.63 -17.54 28.83
C LYS A 120 -18.23 -16.07 28.67
N ILE A 121 -19.04 -15.14 29.16
CA ILE A 121 -18.68 -13.71 29.19
C ILE A 121 -17.42 -13.48 30.03
N LYS A 122 -17.29 -14.13 31.20
CA LYS A 122 -16.08 -14.01 32.03
C LYS A 122 -14.85 -14.57 31.31
N GLU A 123 -14.96 -15.75 30.69
CA GLU A 123 -13.88 -16.34 29.89
C GLU A 123 -13.45 -15.41 28.76
N PHE A 124 -14.41 -14.86 28.01
CA PHE A 124 -14.15 -13.92 26.93
C PHE A 124 -13.50 -12.63 27.43
N ARG A 125 -13.98 -12.05 28.53
CA ARG A 125 -13.39 -10.83 29.12
C ARG A 125 -11.92 -11.05 29.48
N ILE A 126 -11.59 -12.19 30.10
CA ILE A 126 -10.19 -12.54 30.42
C ILE A 126 -9.36 -12.70 29.14
N ALA A 127 -9.90 -13.36 28.11
CA ALA A 127 -9.20 -13.52 26.83
C ALA A 127 -8.97 -12.18 26.12
N HIS A 128 -9.99 -11.31 26.10
CA HIS A 128 -9.93 -9.97 25.52
C HIS A 128 -8.92 -9.07 26.23
N GLU A 129 -8.93 -9.04 27.57
CA GLU A 129 -7.95 -8.32 28.37
C GLU A 129 -6.52 -8.83 28.11
N ARG A 130 -6.34 -10.15 27.98
CA ARG A 130 -5.04 -10.74 27.61
C ARG A 130 -4.57 -10.27 26.23
N ILE A 131 -5.44 -10.28 25.22
CA ILE A 131 -5.13 -9.78 23.88
C ILE A 131 -4.72 -8.30 23.94
N ILE A 132 -5.51 -7.46 24.61
CA ILE A 132 -5.20 -6.02 24.77
C ILE A 132 -3.85 -5.83 25.45
N SER A 133 -3.59 -6.57 26.53
CA SER A 133 -2.32 -6.45 27.26
C SER A 133 -1.11 -6.88 26.41
N SER A 134 -1.23 -7.97 25.65
CA SER A 134 -0.19 -8.44 24.74
C SER A 134 0.12 -7.41 23.64
N ILE A 135 -0.91 -6.81 23.02
CA ILE A 135 -0.73 -5.83 21.94
C ILE A 135 -0.30 -4.46 22.51
N SER A 136 -0.70 -4.11 23.73
CA SER A 136 -0.26 -2.87 24.39
C SER A 136 1.24 -2.87 24.69
N VAL A 137 1.88 -4.05 24.82
CA VAL A 137 3.34 -4.14 24.84
C VAL A 137 3.92 -3.66 23.52
N SER A 138 3.31 -3.99 22.38
CA SER A 138 3.74 -3.51 21.05
C SER A 138 3.69 -1.98 20.94
N LYS A 139 2.76 -1.29 21.64
CA LYS A 139 2.76 0.19 21.69
C LYS A 139 4.07 0.76 22.25
N LYS A 140 4.72 0.07 23.20
CA LYS A 140 5.98 0.52 23.80
C LYS A 140 7.16 0.43 22.83
N ASN A 141 7.06 -0.45 21.83
CA ASN A 141 8.10 -0.67 20.83
C ASN A 141 7.87 0.16 19.56
N LEU A 142 6.81 0.98 19.53
CA LEU A 142 6.57 1.89 18.42
C LEU A 142 7.63 3.00 18.37
N PRO A 143 8.00 3.48 17.17
CA PRO A 143 8.90 4.62 17.05
C PRO A 143 8.39 5.83 17.83
N ILE A 144 9.28 6.51 18.55
CA ILE A 144 8.93 7.68 19.35
C ILE A 144 9.16 8.93 18.50
N SER A 145 8.18 9.83 18.44
CA SER A 145 8.29 11.10 17.69
C SER A 145 9.05 12.16 18.50
N THR A 146 10.36 11.97 18.67
CA THR A 146 11.26 12.87 19.41
C THR A 146 12.49 13.22 18.57
N LEU A 147 13.17 14.33 18.87
CA LEU A 147 14.42 14.70 18.18
C LEU A 147 15.47 13.57 18.21
N ASP A 148 15.52 12.85 19.34
CA ASP A 148 16.44 11.74 19.59
C ASP A 148 15.84 10.38 19.20
N ASP A 149 14.96 10.34 18.19
CA ASP A 149 14.39 9.06 17.73
C ASP A 149 15.51 8.11 17.23
N PRO A 150 15.58 6.85 17.71
CA PRO A 150 16.72 5.97 17.41
C PRO A 150 16.91 5.65 15.92
N ILE A 151 15.82 5.65 15.15
CA ILE A 151 15.84 5.33 13.71
C ILE A 151 16.50 6.48 12.95
N GLY A 152 16.07 7.72 13.20
CA GLY A 152 16.66 8.93 12.65
C GLY A 152 18.12 9.12 13.04
N ILE A 153 18.50 8.79 14.29
CA ILE A 153 19.91 8.79 14.72
C ILE A 153 20.70 7.79 13.87
N LYS A 154 20.22 6.54 13.73
CA LYS A 154 20.93 5.51 12.97
C LYS A 154 21.12 5.88 11.50
N ILE A 155 20.09 6.47 10.88
CA ILE A 155 20.16 6.99 9.51
C ILE A 155 21.19 8.12 9.43
N SER A 156 21.20 9.05 10.40
CA SER A 156 22.14 10.17 10.44
C SER A 156 23.60 9.68 10.58
N GLU A 157 23.86 8.69 11.42
CA GLU A 157 25.17 8.05 11.56
C GLU A 157 25.64 7.39 10.26
N LEU A 158 24.75 6.65 9.57
CA LEU A 158 25.09 5.96 8.33
C LEU A 158 25.51 6.94 7.22
N PHE A 159 24.82 8.09 7.14
CA PHE A 159 25.05 9.10 6.11
C PHE A 159 25.96 10.25 6.57
N GLU A 160 26.67 10.12 7.70
CA GLU A 160 27.63 11.13 8.13
C GLU A 160 28.70 11.34 7.05
N GLY A 161 28.87 12.59 6.60
CA GLY A 161 29.77 12.95 5.50
C GLY A 161 29.34 12.48 4.10
N LYS A 162 28.15 11.89 3.95
CA LYS A 162 27.65 11.24 2.72
C LYS A 162 26.34 11.86 2.22
N VAL A 163 26.14 13.14 2.52
CA VAL A 163 25.00 13.94 2.06
C VAL A 163 25.51 15.01 1.10
N GLY A 164 24.76 15.28 0.03
CA GLY A 164 25.02 16.41 -0.86
C GLY A 164 25.06 17.74 -0.12
N SER A 165 25.81 18.70 -0.65
CA SER A 165 25.89 20.03 -0.04
C SER A 165 24.55 20.76 -0.10
N PRO A 166 24.19 21.56 0.94
CA PRO A 166 23.02 22.42 0.88
C PRO A 166 23.14 23.43 -0.26
N PRO A 167 22.02 23.86 -0.87
CA PRO A 167 22.04 24.96 -1.81
C PRO A 167 22.57 26.23 -1.14
N ARG A 168 23.43 26.97 -1.84
CA ARG A 168 24.03 28.21 -1.33
C ARG A 168 23.00 29.32 -1.14
N ASP A 169 22.08 29.44 -2.08
CA ASP A 169 21.03 30.44 -2.10
C ASP A 169 19.86 29.99 -3.00
N GLN A 170 18.85 30.86 -3.15
CA GLN A 170 17.68 30.61 -3.98
C GLN A 170 18.03 30.34 -5.44
N SER A 171 19.10 30.96 -5.97
CA SER A 171 19.44 30.85 -7.39
C SER A 171 19.85 29.43 -7.79
N GLU A 172 20.41 28.65 -6.87
CA GLU A 172 20.74 27.24 -7.14
C GLU A 172 19.51 26.36 -7.26
N ILE A 173 18.49 26.59 -6.42
CA ILE A 173 17.20 25.88 -6.55
C ILE A 173 16.48 26.32 -7.82
N ASP A 174 16.50 27.61 -8.14
CA ASP A 174 15.90 28.15 -9.36
C ASP A 174 16.60 27.60 -10.62
N GLU A 175 17.93 27.41 -10.58
CA GLU A 175 18.69 26.75 -11.65
C GLU A 175 18.31 25.27 -11.79
N LEU A 176 18.27 24.54 -10.68
CA LEU A 176 17.87 23.12 -10.67
C LEU A 176 16.45 22.93 -11.22
N THR A 177 15.57 23.90 -11.02
CA THR A 177 14.15 23.81 -11.41
C THR A 177 13.80 24.65 -12.64
N ARG A 178 14.78 25.27 -13.31
CA ARG A 178 14.55 26.20 -14.43
C ARG A 178 13.74 25.60 -15.58
N ASP A 179 14.03 24.36 -15.93
CA ASP A 179 13.38 23.61 -17.02
C ASP A 179 12.25 22.70 -16.51
N ALA A 180 11.90 22.75 -15.23
CA ALA A 180 11.01 21.77 -14.61
C ALA A 180 9.61 21.75 -15.23
N ASP A 181 9.01 22.93 -15.44
CA ASP A 181 7.68 23.03 -16.04
C ASP A 181 7.69 22.52 -17.51
N ASP A 182 8.74 22.83 -18.28
CA ASP A 182 8.88 22.34 -19.65
C ASP A 182 9.08 20.82 -19.68
N ARG A 183 9.90 20.28 -18.79
CA ARG A 183 10.06 18.83 -18.62
C ARG A 183 8.72 18.16 -18.32
N TYR A 184 7.95 18.70 -17.38
CA TYR A 184 6.69 18.09 -16.97
C TYR A 184 5.62 18.18 -18.05
N ASN A 185 5.53 19.32 -18.76
CA ASN A 185 4.63 19.49 -19.90
C ASN A 185 4.95 18.50 -21.04
N ASN A 186 6.23 18.19 -21.25
CA ASN A 186 6.68 17.24 -22.26
C ASN A 186 6.83 15.80 -21.75
N LYS A 187 6.39 15.51 -20.51
CA LYS A 187 6.49 14.19 -19.87
C LYS A 187 7.91 13.63 -19.82
N ILE A 188 8.90 14.51 -19.60
CA ILE A 188 10.29 14.16 -19.40
C ILE A 188 10.49 13.79 -17.92
N PRO A 189 10.95 12.57 -17.61
CA PRO A 189 11.09 12.06 -16.24
C PRO A 189 12.28 12.68 -15.48
N PRO A 190 12.38 12.49 -14.15
CA PRO A 190 11.33 12.03 -13.25
C PRO A 190 10.48 13.20 -12.69
N GLY A 191 9.35 12.88 -12.07
CA GLY A 191 8.51 13.81 -11.30
C GLY A 191 7.37 14.45 -12.10
N PHE A 192 7.22 14.18 -13.40
CA PHE A 192 6.12 14.77 -14.18
C PHE A 192 4.74 14.25 -13.74
N LYS A 193 4.71 13.10 -13.06
CA LYS A 193 3.50 12.55 -12.45
C LYS A 193 3.05 13.30 -11.19
N ASP A 194 3.94 14.05 -10.54
CA ASP A 194 3.65 14.87 -9.36
C ASP A 194 3.17 16.29 -9.72
N ASN A 195 2.90 16.56 -11.00
CA ASN A 195 2.46 17.87 -11.45
C ASN A 195 1.02 18.16 -10.98
N ASN A 196 0.92 18.65 -9.74
CA ASN A 196 -0.33 19.10 -9.14
C ASN A 196 -0.49 20.62 -9.33
N PRO A 197 -1.59 21.09 -9.94
CA PRO A 197 -1.86 22.52 -10.09
C PRO A 197 -1.98 23.30 -8.77
N LYS A 198 -2.24 22.59 -7.65
CA LYS A 198 -2.38 23.17 -6.30
C LYS A 198 -1.09 23.07 -5.47
N ASP A 199 0.05 22.85 -6.11
CA ASP A 199 1.29 22.58 -5.41
C ASP A 199 1.70 23.70 -4.45
N GLU A 200 2.01 23.32 -3.21
CA GLU A 200 2.39 24.24 -2.15
C GLU A 200 3.90 24.47 -2.17
N SER A 201 4.31 25.73 -2.04
CA SER A 201 5.70 26.06 -1.77
C SER A 201 5.98 26.11 -0.27
N TYR A 202 7.16 25.66 0.13
CA TYR A 202 7.63 25.75 1.51
C TYR A 202 8.99 26.45 1.57
N PHE A 203 9.32 26.98 2.75
CA PHE A 203 10.64 27.50 3.04
C PHE A 203 11.39 26.55 3.96
N PHE A 204 12.68 26.38 3.69
CA PHE A 204 13.61 25.72 4.62
C PHE A 204 14.55 26.77 5.22
N ASP A 205 14.78 26.68 6.54
CA ASP A 205 15.52 27.64 7.37
C ASP A 205 15.08 29.12 7.22
N GLY A 206 13.85 29.34 6.74
CA GLY A 206 13.30 30.67 6.45
C GLY A 206 14.00 31.43 5.31
N LYS A 207 14.85 30.76 4.51
CA LYS A 207 15.70 31.41 3.50
C LYS A 207 15.42 30.95 2.08
N ILE A 208 15.33 29.64 1.86
CA ILE A 208 15.23 29.05 0.52
C ILE A 208 13.83 28.48 0.33
N LYS A 209 13.19 28.90 -0.76
CA LYS A 209 11.88 28.47 -1.21
C LYS A 209 12.01 27.26 -2.13
N TYR A 210 11.23 26.25 -1.82
CA TYR A 210 11.08 25.03 -2.62
C TYR A 210 9.61 24.89 -3.06
N ARG A 211 9.38 24.15 -4.13
CA ARG A 211 8.05 23.68 -4.55
C ARG A 211 8.00 22.17 -4.42
N ASN A 212 6.98 21.60 -3.75
CA ASN A 212 6.98 20.17 -3.48
C ASN A 212 6.96 19.35 -4.78
N LYS A 213 6.28 19.81 -5.84
CA LYS A 213 6.18 19.09 -7.12
C LYS A 213 7.52 18.86 -7.83
N TYR A 214 8.59 19.59 -7.47
CA TYR A 214 9.91 19.43 -8.07
C TYR A 214 10.87 18.57 -7.25
N GLY A 215 10.42 17.95 -6.15
CA GLY A 215 11.27 17.13 -5.26
C GLY A 215 12.07 16.07 -6.03
N ASP A 216 11.37 15.20 -6.77
CA ASP A 216 11.96 14.15 -7.60
C ASP A 216 13.01 14.67 -8.59
N LEU A 217 12.71 15.80 -9.25
CA LEU A 217 13.64 16.43 -10.20
C LEU A 217 14.90 16.95 -9.50
N ILE A 218 14.76 17.56 -8.32
CA ILE A 218 15.89 18.07 -7.54
C ILE A 218 16.77 16.90 -7.07
N ILE A 219 16.17 15.83 -6.55
CA ILE A 219 16.86 14.58 -6.17
C ILE A 219 17.66 14.06 -7.35
N TRP A 220 17.01 13.91 -8.50
CA TRP A 220 17.62 13.38 -9.72
C TRP A 220 18.79 14.23 -10.23
N LYS A 221 18.60 15.55 -10.34
CA LYS A 221 19.66 16.46 -10.80
C LYS A 221 20.84 16.52 -9.83
N GLN A 222 20.59 16.46 -8.52
CA GLN A 222 21.65 16.37 -7.52
C GLN A 222 22.43 15.05 -7.65
N SER A 223 21.77 13.92 -7.91
CA SER A 223 22.44 12.65 -8.19
C SER A 223 23.31 12.70 -9.44
N ILE A 224 22.81 13.28 -10.54
CA ILE A 224 23.58 13.46 -11.78
C ILE A 224 24.79 14.36 -11.54
N ALA A 225 24.61 15.49 -10.85
CA ALA A 225 25.70 16.42 -10.55
C ALA A 225 26.77 15.75 -9.67
N HIS A 226 26.36 15.01 -8.63
CA HIS A 226 27.28 14.27 -7.78
C HIS A 226 28.09 13.24 -8.59
N ALA A 227 27.43 12.52 -9.51
CA ALA A 227 28.09 11.57 -10.38
C ALA A 227 29.16 12.21 -11.26
N ARG A 228 28.79 13.31 -11.93
CA ARG A 228 29.67 14.08 -12.81
C ARG A 228 30.86 14.66 -12.05
N ASP A 229 30.58 15.37 -10.95
CA ASP A 229 31.57 16.17 -10.24
C ASP A 229 32.60 15.29 -9.49
N ASN A 230 32.23 14.05 -9.16
CA ASN A 230 33.10 13.09 -8.48
C ASN A 230 33.56 11.93 -9.38
N ASN A 231 33.28 12.00 -10.69
CA ASN A 231 33.62 10.98 -11.68
C ASN A 231 33.14 9.56 -11.30
N ILE A 232 31.93 9.45 -10.75
CA ILE A 232 31.31 8.18 -10.35
C ILE A 232 30.77 7.49 -11.60
N LYS A 233 31.28 6.29 -11.88
CA LYS A 233 30.93 5.54 -13.10
C LYS A 233 29.82 4.50 -12.92
N ASN A 234 29.47 4.17 -11.68
CA ASN A 234 28.59 3.06 -11.38
C ASN A 234 27.63 3.48 -10.28
N ILE A 235 26.33 3.45 -10.55
CA ILE A 235 25.30 3.92 -9.62
C ILE A 235 24.16 2.91 -9.51
N ILE A 236 23.78 2.62 -8.27
CA ILE A 236 22.53 1.95 -7.92
C ILE A 236 21.65 2.98 -7.24
N PHE A 237 20.45 3.19 -7.72
CA PHE A 237 19.46 4.07 -7.09
C PHE A 237 18.34 3.23 -6.47
N VAL A 238 18.08 3.42 -5.18
CA VAL A 238 17.09 2.63 -4.42
C VAL A 238 15.90 3.53 -4.12
N THR A 239 14.73 3.18 -4.67
CA THR A 239 13.47 3.92 -4.48
C THR A 239 12.28 2.97 -4.45
N ASP A 240 11.33 3.26 -3.57
CA ASP A 240 10.04 2.58 -3.50
C ASP A 240 8.95 3.30 -4.31
N ASP A 241 9.32 4.32 -5.08
CA ASP A 241 8.40 4.97 -6.02
C ASP A 241 7.99 3.93 -7.08
N SER A 242 6.70 3.87 -7.42
CA SER A 242 6.16 2.92 -8.42
C SER A 242 5.60 3.61 -9.65
N LYS A 243 5.80 4.92 -9.78
CA LYS A 243 5.27 5.71 -10.88
C LYS A 243 6.01 5.38 -12.18
N THR A 244 5.28 5.52 -13.29
CA THR A 244 5.76 5.16 -14.63
C THR A 244 6.79 6.13 -15.21
N ASP A 245 7.05 7.25 -14.53
CA ASP A 245 8.14 8.17 -14.85
C ASP A 245 9.47 7.75 -14.24
N TRP A 246 9.47 6.78 -13.33
CA TRP A 246 10.68 6.14 -12.81
C TRP A 246 10.96 4.77 -13.46
N TRP A 247 9.91 4.02 -13.78
CA TRP A 247 10.01 2.63 -14.21
C TRP A 247 9.44 2.37 -15.59
N ASP A 248 10.10 1.50 -16.34
CA ASP A 248 9.56 0.93 -17.59
C ASP A 248 8.67 -0.26 -17.25
N VAL A 249 7.36 -0.06 -17.42
CA VAL A 249 6.32 -1.02 -17.08
C VAL A 249 5.62 -1.47 -18.37
N ASP A 250 5.56 -2.79 -18.59
CA ASP A 250 4.87 -3.43 -19.70
C ASP A 250 3.94 -4.53 -19.17
N ASN A 251 2.65 -4.48 -19.52
CA ASN A 251 1.64 -5.47 -19.11
C ASN A 251 1.70 -5.87 -17.62
N HIS A 252 1.85 -4.87 -16.73
CA HIS A 252 1.97 -5.04 -15.27
C HIS A 252 3.28 -5.66 -14.77
N GLN A 253 4.26 -5.90 -15.65
CA GLN A 253 5.61 -6.30 -15.28
C GLN A 253 6.57 -5.12 -15.38
N THR A 254 7.28 -4.83 -14.29
CA THR A 254 8.37 -3.83 -14.31
C THR A 254 9.61 -4.44 -14.94
N ARG A 255 10.06 -3.90 -16.08
CA ARG A 255 11.23 -4.40 -16.81
C ARG A 255 12.54 -3.86 -16.24
N GLY A 256 12.50 -2.65 -15.67
CA GLY A 256 13.64 -1.97 -15.07
C GLY A 256 13.45 -0.45 -15.03
N PRO A 257 14.53 0.31 -14.80
CA PRO A 257 14.52 1.77 -14.88
C PRO A 257 14.00 2.25 -16.24
N LEU A 258 13.32 3.40 -16.26
CA LEU A 258 12.89 4.02 -17.50
C LEU A 258 14.12 4.37 -18.38
N PRO A 259 14.18 3.96 -19.66
CA PRO A 259 15.37 4.17 -20.51
C PRO A 259 15.81 5.64 -20.63
N ALA A 260 14.87 6.59 -20.57
CA ALA A 260 15.18 8.02 -20.57
C ALA A 260 16.01 8.45 -19.35
N LEU A 261 15.77 7.86 -18.18
CA LEU A 261 16.58 8.11 -16.97
C LEU A 261 17.99 7.52 -17.13
N ILE A 262 18.08 6.28 -17.63
CA ILE A 262 19.37 5.63 -17.88
C ILE A 262 20.18 6.47 -18.88
N GLN A 263 19.53 6.96 -19.95
CA GLN A 263 20.18 7.81 -20.95
C GLN A 263 20.69 9.11 -20.32
N GLU A 264 19.86 9.83 -19.57
CA GLU A 264 20.23 11.13 -19.01
C GLU A 264 21.38 11.04 -18.01
N ILE A 265 21.35 10.08 -17.08
CA ILE A 265 22.44 9.95 -16.10
C ILE A 265 23.76 9.50 -16.74
N ILE A 266 23.69 8.74 -17.83
CA ILE A 266 24.85 8.38 -18.62
C ILE A 266 25.42 9.60 -19.36
N GLU A 267 24.58 10.33 -20.08
CA GLU A 267 25.01 11.43 -20.95
C GLU A 267 25.45 12.67 -20.16
N VAL A 268 24.70 13.02 -19.11
CA VAL A 268 24.95 14.22 -18.30
C VAL A 268 25.85 13.92 -17.10
N GLY A 269 25.66 12.77 -16.47
CA GLY A 269 26.41 12.34 -15.28
C GLY A 269 27.73 11.66 -15.59
N GLY A 270 27.94 11.22 -16.85
CA GLY A 270 29.14 10.48 -17.25
C GLY A 270 29.24 9.09 -16.63
N VAL A 271 28.10 8.50 -16.26
CA VAL A 271 27.96 7.16 -15.70
C VAL A 271 28.10 6.10 -16.80
N ASP A 272 28.70 4.95 -16.48
CA ASP A 272 28.82 3.81 -17.38
C ASP A 272 27.75 2.74 -17.11
N LEU A 273 27.47 2.44 -15.84
CA LEU A 273 26.45 1.49 -15.41
C LEU A 273 25.51 2.11 -14.37
N PHE A 274 24.21 2.08 -14.68
CA PHE A 274 23.16 2.55 -13.80
C PHE A 274 22.06 1.48 -13.68
N TRP A 275 21.55 1.30 -12.47
CA TRP A 275 20.36 0.47 -12.24
C TRP A 275 19.56 0.97 -11.05
N MET A 276 18.29 0.55 -10.97
CA MET A 276 17.40 0.87 -9.86
C MET A 276 16.85 -0.39 -9.19
N TYR A 277 16.61 -0.31 -7.89
CA TYR A 277 15.93 -1.35 -7.12
C TYR A 277 14.86 -0.73 -6.22
N LYS A 278 13.76 -1.45 -6.04
CA LYS A 278 12.87 -1.26 -4.88
C LYS A 278 13.51 -1.82 -3.62
N SER A 279 13.02 -1.45 -2.44
CA SER A 279 13.54 -1.90 -1.15
C SER A 279 13.59 -3.43 -1.01
N ASP A 280 12.57 -4.15 -1.47
CA ASP A 280 12.49 -5.61 -1.44
C ASP A 280 13.57 -6.25 -2.35
N GLN A 281 13.70 -5.72 -3.56
CA GLN A 281 14.71 -6.17 -4.52
C GLN A 281 16.13 -5.85 -4.04
N PHE A 282 16.33 -4.69 -3.42
CA PHE A 282 17.60 -4.32 -2.83
C PHE A 282 18.04 -5.35 -1.78
N LEU A 283 17.14 -5.77 -0.88
CA LEU A 283 17.45 -6.83 0.09
C LEU A 283 17.71 -8.18 -0.60
N GLN A 284 16.86 -8.58 -1.55
CA GLN A 284 17.02 -9.82 -2.31
C GLN A 284 18.40 -9.91 -2.98
N PHE A 285 18.83 -8.84 -3.63
CA PHE A 285 20.11 -8.81 -4.33
C PHE A 285 21.30 -8.53 -3.40
N ALA A 286 21.08 -7.96 -2.21
CA ALA A 286 22.12 -7.84 -1.20
C ALA A 286 22.57 -9.22 -0.69
N GLU A 287 21.64 -10.16 -0.49
CA GLU A 287 21.99 -11.55 -0.17
C GLU A 287 22.94 -12.12 -1.24
N LYS A 288 22.53 -11.98 -2.51
CA LYS A 288 23.27 -12.51 -3.67
C LYS A 288 24.65 -11.90 -3.88
N TYR A 289 24.78 -10.57 -3.81
CA TYR A 289 26.01 -9.88 -4.25
C TYR A 289 26.95 -9.45 -3.13
N ILE A 290 26.45 -9.30 -1.91
CA ILE A 290 27.26 -8.86 -0.76
C ILE A 290 27.16 -9.81 0.45
N ASN A 291 26.65 -11.02 0.25
CA ASN A 291 26.51 -12.08 1.25
C ASN A 291 25.76 -11.59 2.51
N ALA A 292 24.63 -10.91 2.29
CA ALA A 292 23.70 -10.55 3.35
C ALA A 292 22.84 -11.75 3.79
N ASN A 293 23.49 -12.78 4.34
CA ASN A 293 22.85 -14.05 4.73
C ASN A 293 21.78 -13.90 5.83
N GLU A 294 21.72 -12.75 6.50
CA GLU A 294 20.65 -12.39 7.43
C GLU A 294 19.31 -12.05 6.74
N VAL A 295 19.32 -11.78 5.43
CA VAL A 295 18.12 -11.52 4.65
C VAL A 295 17.42 -12.84 4.36
N THR A 296 16.17 -12.94 4.80
CA THR A 296 15.32 -14.12 4.54
C THR A 296 14.21 -13.79 3.55
N GLU A 297 13.63 -14.81 2.91
CA GLU A 297 12.43 -14.64 2.07
C GLU A 297 11.28 -13.97 2.85
N GLU A 298 11.12 -14.29 4.13
CA GLU A 298 10.15 -13.63 5.01
C GLU A 298 10.42 -12.13 5.13
N THR A 299 11.69 -11.74 5.31
CA THR A 299 12.08 -10.32 5.39
C THR A 299 11.74 -9.58 4.09
N ILE A 300 12.05 -10.21 2.94
CA ILE A 300 11.77 -9.65 1.62
C ILE A 300 10.26 -9.47 1.42
N ASN A 301 9.47 -10.49 1.75
CA ASN A 301 8.00 -10.44 1.63
C ASN A 301 7.38 -9.37 2.54
N GLN A 302 7.86 -9.23 3.78
CA GLN A 302 7.38 -8.18 4.68
C GLN A 302 7.68 -6.78 4.14
N VAL A 303 8.87 -6.55 3.59
CA VAL A 303 9.21 -5.27 2.94
C VAL A 303 8.31 -5.01 1.74
N LYS A 304 8.15 -6.02 0.87
CA LYS A 304 7.29 -5.93 -0.32
C LYS A 304 5.85 -5.57 0.03
N ASP A 305 5.24 -6.27 0.99
CA ASP A 305 3.88 -6.01 1.45
C ASP A 305 3.70 -4.59 1.99
N ILE A 306 4.69 -4.09 2.74
CA ILE A 306 4.66 -2.74 3.32
C ILE A 306 4.76 -1.69 2.21
N VAL A 307 5.63 -1.90 1.23
CA VAL A 307 5.81 -1.01 0.08
C VAL A 307 4.56 -0.98 -0.81
N GLU A 308 3.99 -2.14 -1.13
CA GLU A 308 2.78 -2.26 -1.96
C GLU A 308 1.54 -1.66 -1.28
N LYS A 309 1.34 -1.90 0.01
CA LYS A 309 0.26 -1.25 0.78
C LYS A 309 0.39 0.26 0.72
N SER A 310 1.61 0.78 0.81
CA SER A 310 1.88 2.22 0.83
C SER A 310 1.57 2.93 -0.48
N THR A 311 1.78 2.25 -1.60
CA THR A 311 1.49 2.77 -2.95
C THR A 311 -0.01 2.80 -3.24
N ASN A 312 -0.76 1.79 -2.77
CA ASN A 312 -2.23 1.79 -2.89
C ASN A 312 -2.90 2.88 -2.04
N TYR A 313 -2.38 3.22 -0.85
CA TYR A 313 -2.92 4.33 -0.06
C TYR A 313 -2.70 5.71 -0.70
N GLN A 314 -1.62 5.90 -1.48
CA GLN A 314 -1.41 7.15 -2.22
C GLN A 314 -2.37 7.26 -3.41
N SER A 315 -2.64 6.17 -4.13
CA SER A 315 -3.66 6.17 -5.19
C SER A 315 -5.06 6.39 -4.64
N ASP A 316 -5.40 5.81 -3.48
CA ASP A 316 -6.72 6.02 -2.86
C ASP A 316 -6.89 7.46 -2.32
N ALA A 317 -5.82 8.08 -1.81
CA ALA A 317 -5.83 9.49 -1.42
C ALA A 317 -5.92 10.45 -2.62
N GLU A 318 -5.28 10.14 -3.75
CA GLU A 318 -5.42 10.89 -5.01
C GLU A 318 -6.82 10.73 -5.63
N ILE A 319 -7.42 9.54 -5.55
CA ILE A 319 -8.81 9.30 -5.97
C ILE A 319 -9.78 10.08 -5.08
N ALA A 320 -9.55 10.10 -3.75
CA ALA A 320 -10.34 10.90 -2.82
C ALA A 320 -10.20 12.41 -3.07
N GLN A 321 -9.00 12.91 -3.38
CA GLN A 321 -8.79 14.32 -3.72
C GLN A 321 -9.41 14.72 -5.07
N ASN A 322 -9.44 13.80 -6.05
CA ASN A 322 -10.11 14.02 -7.34
C ASN A 322 -11.64 13.93 -7.23
N GLN A 323 -12.19 13.16 -6.30
CA GLN A 323 -13.62 13.19 -5.97
C GLN A 323 -14.03 14.50 -5.27
N ILE A 324 -13.17 15.05 -4.40
CA ILE A 324 -13.43 16.36 -3.75
C ILE A 324 -13.41 17.53 -4.76
N ALA A 325 -12.85 17.35 -5.96
CA ALA A 325 -12.86 18.37 -7.01
C ALA A 325 -14.17 18.44 -7.82
N PHE A 326 -15.00 17.39 -7.80
CA PHE A 326 -16.28 17.37 -8.51
C PHE A 326 -17.48 17.84 -7.66
N ASP A 327 -17.35 17.88 -6.34
CA ASP A 327 -18.40 18.36 -5.42
C ASP A 327 -18.26 19.84 -5.02
N LYS A 328 -18.07 20.72 -6.01
CA LYS A 328 -18.34 22.16 -5.83
C LYS A 328 -19.71 22.53 -6.40
N ILE A 329 -20.75 21.96 -5.80
CA ILE A 329 -22.06 22.61 -5.72
C ILE A 329 -22.07 23.33 -4.36
N PRO A 330 -22.41 24.62 -4.28
CA PRO A 330 -22.37 25.34 -3.01
C PRO A 330 -23.44 24.79 -2.06
N THR A 331 -23.02 24.06 -1.03
CA THR A 331 -23.91 23.62 0.04
C THR A 331 -23.97 24.69 1.13
N THR A 332 -25.18 25.21 1.31
CA THR A 332 -25.62 25.87 2.55
C THR A 332 -25.45 24.94 3.76
N PRO A 333 -25.29 25.49 4.98
CA PRO A 333 -24.93 24.71 6.16
C PRO A 333 -26.12 23.90 6.72
N GLN A 334 -26.36 22.73 6.14
CA GLN A 334 -27.12 21.63 6.73
C GLN A 334 -26.59 20.31 6.16
N ASP A 335 -25.48 19.77 6.68
CA ASP A 335 -25.34 18.31 6.68
C ASP A 335 -24.19 17.76 7.55
N HIS A 336 -24.55 17.24 8.71
CA HIS A 336 -23.72 16.32 9.49
C HIS A 336 -24.45 14.97 9.72
N SER A 337 -25.68 14.79 9.22
CA SER A 337 -26.44 13.54 9.38
C SER A 337 -26.22 12.57 8.21
N TYR A 338 -26.10 13.04 6.97
CA TYR A 338 -25.94 12.17 5.80
C TYR A 338 -24.61 11.37 5.78
N ARG A 339 -23.52 11.92 6.33
CA ARG A 339 -22.23 11.22 6.40
C ARG A 339 -22.25 10.03 7.38
N ASN A 340 -23.00 10.13 8.46
CA ASN A 340 -23.14 9.04 9.43
C ASN A 340 -24.12 7.97 8.95
N GLU A 341 -25.17 8.35 8.21
CA GLU A 341 -26.03 7.38 7.52
C GLU A 341 -25.23 6.58 6.48
N THR A 342 -24.46 7.23 5.62
CA THR A 342 -23.70 6.53 4.57
C THR A 342 -22.73 5.48 5.14
N ILE A 343 -22.02 5.80 6.23
CA ILE A 343 -21.06 4.88 6.90
C ILE A 343 -21.78 3.72 7.60
N ASN A 344 -22.91 3.97 8.28
CA ASN A 344 -23.69 2.91 8.92
C ASN A 344 -24.31 1.95 7.89
N ILE A 345 -24.81 2.47 6.77
CA ILE A 345 -25.52 1.67 5.75
C ILE A 345 -24.56 0.72 4.98
N PHE A 346 -23.24 0.98 4.94
CA PHE A 346 -22.28 0.02 4.35
C PHE A 346 -21.92 -1.12 5.30
N MET A 347 -21.88 -0.86 6.62
CA MET A 347 -21.69 -1.89 7.64
C MET A 347 -22.85 -2.89 7.67
N ASP A 348 -24.09 -2.45 7.47
CA ASP A 348 -25.28 -3.31 7.51
C ASP A 348 -25.29 -4.35 6.38
N ALA A 349 -24.86 -3.96 5.16
CA ALA A 349 -24.81 -4.86 4.01
C ALA A 349 -23.71 -5.94 4.14
N GLU A 350 -22.53 -5.56 4.63
CA GLU A 350 -21.44 -6.51 4.90
C GLU A 350 -21.83 -7.53 5.96
N MET A 351 -22.49 -7.06 7.04
CA MET A 351 -22.97 -7.93 8.11
C MET A 351 -24.08 -8.89 7.65
N ALA A 352 -25.02 -8.41 6.84
CA ALA A 352 -26.08 -9.22 6.24
C ALA A 352 -25.52 -10.33 5.33
N ILE A 353 -24.54 -10.00 4.49
CA ILE A 353 -23.84 -10.99 3.65
C ILE A 353 -23.08 -11.99 4.52
N HIS A 354 -22.40 -11.53 5.58
CA HIS A 354 -21.65 -12.40 6.48
C HIS A 354 -22.54 -13.47 7.13
N TYR A 355 -23.70 -13.08 7.66
CA TYR A 355 -24.64 -14.03 8.27
C TYR A 355 -25.24 -14.98 7.24
N TRP A 356 -25.60 -14.49 6.05
CA TRP A 356 -26.07 -15.34 4.96
C TRP A 356 -25.03 -16.39 4.56
N LEU A 357 -23.78 -15.98 4.41
CA LEU A 357 -22.64 -16.85 4.09
C LEU A 357 -22.47 -17.97 5.12
N ILE A 358 -22.52 -17.65 6.42
CA ILE A 358 -22.43 -18.64 7.51
C ILE A 358 -23.54 -19.70 7.36
N GLY A 359 -24.75 -19.26 7.02
CA GLY A 359 -25.91 -20.13 6.79
C GLY A 359 -25.75 -21.08 5.60
N GLN A 360 -25.13 -20.62 4.50
CA GLN A 360 -24.92 -21.43 3.30
C GLN A 360 -23.77 -22.44 3.45
N LEU A 361 -22.64 -22.04 4.03
CA LEU A 361 -21.39 -22.82 3.96
C LEU A 361 -21.05 -23.61 5.24
N GLY A 362 -21.87 -23.53 6.29
CA GLY A 362 -21.72 -24.39 7.46
C GLY A 362 -20.45 -24.11 8.29
N GLY A 363 -20.36 -22.91 8.85
CA GLY A 363 -19.60 -22.61 10.07
C GLY A 363 -18.07 -22.59 10.02
N ARG A 364 -17.43 -22.68 8.84
CA ARG A 364 -15.97 -22.46 8.70
C ARG A 364 -15.67 -21.43 7.62
N ILE A 365 -16.06 -20.19 7.90
CA ILE A 365 -15.74 -19.00 7.11
C ILE A 365 -14.84 -18.12 7.97
N PHE A 366 -13.72 -17.71 7.41
CA PHE A 366 -12.77 -16.80 8.03
C PHE A 366 -12.84 -15.46 7.28
N ASN A 367 -13.15 -14.37 7.98
CA ASN A 367 -12.98 -13.02 7.44
C ASN A 367 -11.54 -12.59 7.74
N GLY A 368 -10.72 -12.43 6.71
CA GLY A 368 -9.29 -12.14 6.83
C GLY A 368 -8.95 -10.65 6.83
N GLY A 369 -9.91 -9.78 6.49
CA GLY A 369 -9.68 -8.34 6.28
C GLY A 369 -8.69 -8.00 5.15
N LEU A 370 -8.28 -9.00 4.38
CA LEU A 370 -7.39 -8.94 3.22
C LEU A 370 -8.04 -9.79 2.11
N PHE A 371 -7.62 -9.59 0.86
CA PHE A 371 -8.12 -10.39 -0.25
C PHE A 371 -7.68 -11.87 -0.10
N PRO A 372 -8.56 -12.85 -0.40
CA PRO A 372 -10.01 -12.68 -0.55
C PRO A 372 -10.68 -12.40 0.80
N GLU A 373 -11.64 -11.46 0.82
CA GLU A 373 -12.28 -10.93 2.03
C GLU A 373 -12.75 -12.02 3.00
N TYR A 374 -13.37 -13.07 2.45
CA TYR A 374 -13.69 -14.29 3.16
C TYR A 374 -13.00 -15.51 2.55
N VAL A 375 -12.64 -16.46 3.42
CA VAL A 375 -12.10 -17.76 3.06
C VAL A 375 -12.98 -18.84 3.67
N ALA A 376 -13.53 -19.73 2.85
CA ALA A 376 -14.36 -20.83 3.31
C ALA A 376 -13.74 -22.20 2.95
N LYS A 377 -13.71 -23.11 3.93
CA LYS A 377 -13.19 -24.47 3.74
C LYS A 377 -14.33 -25.43 3.41
N THR A 378 -14.39 -25.88 2.15
CA THR A 378 -15.39 -26.84 1.67
C THR A 378 -14.80 -28.26 1.59
N PRO A 379 -15.62 -29.32 1.46
CA PRO A 379 -15.13 -30.67 1.19
C PRO A 379 -14.33 -30.80 -0.11
N ARG A 380 -14.48 -29.86 -1.05
CA ARG A 380 -13.80 -29.85 -2.36
C ARG A 380 -12.49 -29.06 -2.35
N GLY A 381 -12.27 -28.21 -1.35
CA GLY A 381 -11.11 -27.33 -1.22
C GLY A 381 -11.46 -25.99 -0.58
N VAL A 382 -10.51 -25.07 -0.54
CA VAL A 382 -10.72 -23.72 0.00
C VAL A 382 -11.21 -22.79 -1.10
N ILE A 383 -12.28 -22.06 -0.85
CA ILE A 383 -12.81 -21.02 -1.75
C ILE A 383 -12.60 -19.64 -1.11
N GLY A 384 -12.26 -18.66 -1.93
CA GLY A 384 -12.23 -17.25 -1.53
C GLY A 384 -13.50 -16.55 -2.00
N ILE A 385 -13.98 -15.58 -1.24
CA ILE A 385 -15.22 -14.87 -1.51
C ILE A 385 -14.95 -13.38 -1.29
N GLU A 386 -15.24 -12.58 -2.31
CA GLU A 386 -15.23 -11.12 -2.25
C GLU A 386 -16.66 -10.61 -2.15
N THR A 387 -16.86 -9.52 -1.42
CA THR A 387 -18.16 -8.88 -1.32
C THR A 387 -18.11 -7.44 -1.79
N ILE A 388 -19.24 -6.94 -2.29
CA ILE A 388 -19.39 -5.53 -2.61
C ILE A 388 -20.83 -5.09 -2.38
N ALA A 389 -20.98 -3.93 -1.75
CA ALA A 389 -22.26 -3.25 -1.64
C ALA A 389 -22.34 -2.09 -2.66
N MET A 390 -23.48 -1.97 -3.34
CA MET A 390 -23.80 -0.88 -4.26
C MET A 390 -25.22 -0.36 -4.00
N GLU A 391 -25.48 0.92 -4.26
CA GLU A 391 -26.85 1.46 -4.19
C GLU A 391 -27.75 0.84 -5.26
N THR A 392 -27.25 0.75 -6.49
CA THR A 392 -27.90 0.08 -7.63
C THR A 392 -26.90 -0.80 -8.35
N ILE A 393 -27.38 -1.89 -8.95
CA ILE A 393 -26.53 -2.80 -9.73
C ILE A 393 -25.92 -2.10 -10.96
N ASN A 394 -24.60 -2.21 -11.08
CA ASN A 394 -23.84 -1.73 -12.23
C ASN A 394 -22.99 -2.88 -12.79
N LEU A 395 -23.39 -3.40 -13.96
CA LEU A 395 -22.75 -4.56 -14.59
C LEU A 395 -21.33 -4.29 -15.09
N GLU A 396 -21.02 -3.07 -15.53
CA GLU A 396 -19.65 -2.71 -15.94
C GLU A 396 -18.71 -2.73 -14.74
N ARG A 397 -19.19 -2.22 -13.60
CA ARG A 397 -18.45 -2.26 -12.34
C ARG A 397 -18.27 -3.68 -11.83
N ILE A 398 -19.31 -4.51 -11.90
CA ILE A 398 -19.23 -5.93 -11.56
C ILE A 398 -18.20 -6.64 -12.44
N LEU A 399 -18.25 -6.44 -13.77
CA LEU A 399 -17.27 -7.02 -14.70
C LEU A 399 -15.84 -6.56 -14.38
N ALA A 400 -15.62 -5.27 -14.15
CA ALA A 400 -14.29 -4.74 -13.82
C ALA A 400 -13.73 -5.35 -12.52
N ILE A 401 -14.58 -5.50 -11.51
CA ILE A 401 -14.22 -6.14 -10.24
C ILE A 401 -13.94 -7.62 -10.45
N SER A 402 -14.82 -8.35 -11.15
CA SER A 402 -14.62 -9.77 -11.44
C SER A 402 -13.29 -10.00 -12.17
N LEU A 403 -12.92 -9.17 -13.16
CA LEU A 403 -11.64 -9.24 -13.85
C LEU A 403 -10.44 -8.94 -12.93
N ASN A 404 -10.58 -7.99 -11.99
CA ASN A 404 -9.55 -7.71 -10.99
C ASN A 404 -9.37 -8.88 -10.03
N ILE A 405 -10.46 -9.53 -9.61
CA ILE A 405 -10.44 -10.75 -8.78
C ILE A 405 -9.73 -11.88 -9.54
N SER A 406 -10.00 -12.07 -10.83
CA SER A 406 -9.28 -13.05 -11.68
C SER A 406 -7.78 -12.81 -11.69
N LYS A 407 -7.36 -11.55 -11.81
CA LYS A 407 -5.94 -11.17 -11.84
C LYS A 407 -5.26 -11.48 -10.51
N LYS A 408 -5.93 -11.18 -9.39
CA LYS A 408 -5.41 -11.50 -8.05
C LYS A 408 -5.32 -13.01 -7.82
N ARG A 409 -6.30 -13.79 -8.29
CA ARG A 409 -6.26 -15.26 -8.25
C ARG A 409 -4.99 -15.85 -8.86
N ILE A 410 -4.56 -15.33 -10.01
CA ILE A 410 -3.37 -15.83 -10.72
C ILE A 410 -2.11 -15.68 -9.85
N ALA A 411 -2.03 -14.62 -9.04
CA ALA A 411 -0.93 -14.40 -8.10
C ALA A 411 -0.94 -15.40 -6.93
N GLU A 412 -2.12 -15.75 -6.41
CA GLU A 412 -2.26 -16.67 -5.25
C GLU A 412 -2.24 -18.15 -5.64
N THR A 413 -2.59 -18.50 -6.89
CA THR A 413 -2.57 -19.89 -7.38
C THR A 413 -1.13 -20.45 -7.47
N LEU A 414 -0.11 -19.58 -7.50
CA LEU A 414 1.30 -19.95 -7.36
C LEU A 414 1.66 -20.51 -5.96
N HIS A 415 0.80 -20.31 -4.96
CA HIS A 415 0.98 -20.77 -3.57
C HIS A 415 0.00 -21.87 -3.12
N GLY A 416 -0.96 -22.28 -3.98
CA GLY A 416 -1.60 -23.60 -3.90
C GLY A 416 -2.78 -23.82 -2.94
N GLU A 417 -3.39 -22.79 -2.33
CA GLU A 417 -4.46 -23.02 -1.33
C GLU A 417 -5.91 -22.79 -1.80
N ILE A 418 -6.19 -21.90 -2.76
CA ILE A 418 -7.58 -21.52 -3.14
C ILE A 418 -7.99 -22.11 -4.49
N ILE A 419 -9.08 -22.90 -4.51
CA ILE A 419 -9.57 -23.63 -5.69
C ILE A 419 -10.61 -22.86 -6.51
N GLY A 420 -11.22 -21.81 -5.95
CA GLY A 420 -12.26 -21.01 -6.60
C GLY A 420 -12.46 -19.66 -5.91
N LEU A 421 -12.93 -18.67 -6.68
CA LEU A 421 -13.28 -17.34 -6.17
C LEU A 421 -14.71 -16.99 -6.53
N SER A 422 -15.45 -16.49 -5.55
CA SER A 422 -16.84 -16.05 -5.68
C SER A 422 -16.95 -14.54 -5.47
N LEU A 423 -17.96 -13.92 -6.06
CA LEU A 423 -18.28 -12.51 -5.84
C LEU A 423 -19.74 -12.38 -5.38
N ILE A 424 -19.95 -11.72 -4.25
CA ILE A 424 -21.28 -11.41 -3.73
C ILE A 424 -21.53 -9.92 -3.85
N VAL A 425 -22.64 -9.55 -4.47
CA VAL A 425 -23.04 -8.17 -4.72
C VAL A 425 -24.34 -7.89 -3.97
N ALA A 426 -24.28 -7.01 -2.97
CA ALA A 426 -25.46 -6.47 -2.30
C ALA A 426 -25.93 -5.20 -3.00
N SER A 427 -27.17 -5.21 -3.47
CA SER A 427 -27.92 -4.02 -3.87
C SER A 427 -28.69 -3.48 -2.68
N LYS A 428 -28.60 -2.18 -2.43
CA LYS A 428 -29.45 -1.50 -1.43
C LYS A 428 -30.82 -1.17 -2.02
N ASN A 429 -30.87 -0.75 -3.27
CA ASN A 429 -32.14 -0.57 -3.96
C ASN A 429 -32.71 -1.92 -4.37
N LYS A 430 -34.02 -2.03 -4.21
CA LYS A 430 -34.75 -3.23 -4.59
C LYS A 430 -34.54 -3.52 -6.07
N ILE A 431 -33.91 -4.65 -6.38
CA ILE A 431 -33.89 -5.21 -7.73
C ILE A 431 -35.31 -5.64 -8.10
N GLU A 432 -35.82 -5.15 -9.21
CA GLU A 432 -37.15 -5.52 -9.68
C GLU A 432 -37.14 -6.93 -10.31
N GLU A 433 -38.24 -7.66 -10.17
CA GLU A 433 -38.35 -9.04 -10.65
C GLU A 433 -38.10 -9.16 -12.17
N SER A 434 -38.43 -8.11 -12.91
CA SER A 434 -38.15 -7.99 -14.35
C SER A 434 -36.67 -7.95 -14.70
N GLU A 435 -35.80 -7.53 -13.77
CA GLU A 435 -34.36 -7.33 -14.00
C GLU A 435 -33.54 -8.59 -13.66
N ILE A 436 -34.06 -9.46 -12.79
CA ILE A 436 -33.36 -10.66 -12.29
C ILE A 436 -32.87 -11.55 -13.44
N LYS A 437 -33.74 -11.85 -14.42
CA LYS A 437 -33.34 -12.66 -15.60
C LYS A 437 -32.24 -12.02 -16.43
N TYR A 438 -32.22 -10.69 -16.52
CA TYR A 438 -31.19 -9.96 -17.27
C TYR A 438 -29.85 -10.04 -16.53
N TYR A 439 -29.85 -9.80 -15.22
CA TYR A 439 -28.66 -9.91 -14.39
C TYR A 439 -28.11 -11.34 -14.33
N GLN A 440 -28.97 -12.36 -14.20
CA GLN A 440 -28.57 -13.77 -14.26
C GLN A 440 -27.78 -14.08 -15.54
N LYS A 441 -28.36 -13.75 -16.71
CA LYS A 441 -27.70 -13.97 -18.00
C LYS A 441 -26.36 -13.22 -18.09
N MET A 442 -26.28 -12.01 -17.56
CA MET A 442 -25.06 -11.21 -17.65
C MET A 442 -23.97 -11.69 -16.71
N CYS A 443 -24.31 -12.09 -15.49
CA CYS A 443 -23.38 -12.69 -14.55
C CYS A 443 -22.83 -14.03 -15.08
N GLU A 444 -23.65 -14.84 -15.76
CA GLU A 444 -23.17 -16.06 -16.43
C GLU A 444 -22.12 -15.77 -17.52
N GLU A 445 -22.30 -14.72 -18.31
CA GLU A 445 -21.29 -14.29 -19.29
C GLU A 445 -20.02 -13.73 -18.61
N ILE A 446 -20.18 -12.96 -17.52
CA ILE A 446 -19.04 -12.45 -16.75
C ILE A 446 -18.25 -13.59 -16.12
N SER A 447 -18.90 -14.62 -15.57
CA SER A 447 -18.25 -15.80 -14.99
C SER A 447 -17.42 -16.58 -16.01
N LYS A 448 -17.85 -16.63 -17.29
CA LYS A 448 -17.06 -17.27 -18.36
C LYS A 448 -15.75 -16.55 -18.65
N ILE A 449 -15.72 -15.23 -18.53
CA ILE A 449 -14.57 -14.40 -18.91
C ILE A 449 -13.63 -14.15 -17.72
N SER A 450 -14.17 -14.06 -16.51
CA SER A 450 -13.42 -13.70 -15.29
C SER A 450 -13.00 -14.89 -14.44
N THR A 451 -13.42 -16.12 -14.72
CA THR A 451 -13.13 -17.30 -13.86
C THR A 451 -13.60 -17.15 -12.39
N VAL A 452 -14.43 -16.13 -12.09
CA VAL A 452 -15.09 -15.91 -10.80
C VAL A 452 -16.46 -16.56 -10.87
N ALA A 453 -16.69 -17.55 -10.02
CA ALA A 453 -17.96 -18.26 -9.93
C ALA A 453 -18.14 -18.92 -8.55
N PRO A 454 -19.33 -18.80 -7.93
CA PRO A 454 -20.46 -18.03 -8.43
C PRO A 454 -20.33 -16.51 -8.29
N ILE A 455 -21.11 -15.80 -9.10
CA ILE A 455 -21.47 -14.40 -8.87
C ILE A 455 -22.90 -14.42 -8.32
N VAL A 456 -23.06 -13.91 -7.10
CA VAL A 456 -24.35 -13.82 -6.41
C VAL A 456 -24.75 -12.35 -6.33
N ILE A 457 -25.97 -12.01 -6.74
CA ILE A 457 -26.53 -10.68 -6.55
C ILE A 457 -27.78 -10.79 -5.70
N GLY A 458 -27.88 -9.96 -4.67
CA GLY A 458 -29.03 -9.94 -3.77
C GLY A 458 -29.36 -8.57 -3.24
N ASN A 459 -30.55 -8.43 -2.68
CA ASN A 459 -30.95 -7.21 -1.96
C ASN A 459 -30.61 -7.37 -0.48
N VAL A 460 -30.31 -6.26 0.19
CA VAL A 460 -30.28 -6.21 1.66
C VAL A 460 -31.62 -5.63 2.14
N ILE A 461 -32.37 -6.41 2.92
CA ILE A 461 -33.65 -6.00 3.50
C ILE A 461 -33.56 -6.13 5.02
N GLY A 462 -33.45 -5.00 5.71
CA GLY A 462 -33.08 -4.99 7.12
C GLY A 462 -31.67 -5.57 7.30
N ASP A 463 -31.53 -6.56 8.16
CA ASP A 463 -30.25 -7.23 8.47
C ASP A 463 -30.02 -8.51 7.63
N GLU A 464 -30.90 -8.79 6.65
CA GLU A 464 -30.85 -10.01 5.84
C GLU A 464 -30.43 -9.73 4.40
N PHE A 465 -29.50 -10.55 3.91
CA PHE A 465 -29.14 -10.60 2.49
C PHE A 465 -30.01 -11.65 1.79
N ILE A 466 -30.78 -11.22 0.80
CA ILE A 466 -31.67 -12.06 0.01
C ILE A 466 -31.04 -12.26 -1.38
N PRO A 467 -30.45 -13.43 -1.69
CA PRO A 467 -29.91 -13.71 -3.01
C PRO A 467 -31.06 -13.80 -4.03
N LEU A 468 -30.89 -13.11 -5.15
CA LEU A 468 -31.86 -13.06 -6.26
C LEU A 468 -31.29 -13.62 -7.56
N VAL A 469 -29.97 -13.53 -7.72
CA VAL A 469 -29.21 -14.02 -8.88
C VAL A 469 -28.08 -14.88 -8.34
N GLU A 470 -27.87 -16.05 -8.93
CA GLU A 470 -26.79 -16.96 -8.55
C GLU A 470 -26.36 -17.76 -9.79
N THR A 471 -25.13 -17.55 -10.27
CA THR A 471 -24.69 -18.17 -11.53
C THR A 471 -24.51 -19.68 -11.44
N ILE A 472 -24.10 -20.18 -10.27
CA ILE A 472 -24.07 -21.58 -9.86
C ILE A 472 -24.25 -21.63 -8.33
N PRO A 473 -24.74 -22.74 -7.75
CA PRO A 473 -24.82 -22.84 -6.28
C PRO A 473 -23.45 -22.61 -5.63
N LEU A 474 -23.43 -21.74 -4.60
CA LEU A 474 -22.25 -21.42 -3.78
C LEU A 474 -21.69 -22.60 -2.99
#